data_AF-S7VLW1-F1
#
_entry.id   AF-S7VLW1-F1
#
_cell.length_a   1.000
_cell.length_b   1.000
_cell.length_c   1.000
_cell.angle_alpha   90.00
_cell.angle_beta   90.00
_cell.angle_gamma   90.00
#
_symmetry.space_group_name_H-M   'P 1'
#
loop_
_entity.id
_entity.type
_entity.pdbx_description
1 polymer ?
#
loop_
_entity_poly.entity_id
_entity_poly.type
_entity_poly.pdbx_seq_one_letter_code
_entity_poly.pdbx_strand_id
1 'polypeptide(L)'
;MSSKVIKNLTGSEDEADEILPELAINWEEDKEFFQDIYNFTVASEKEYSELIANTTKNWDVERIALTDRVILIMALSEMVNFSSIPTKVSIK
;
A
#
# COMPACT_ATOMS: atom_id res chain seq x y z
N MET A 1 -11.92 -10.61 10.05
CA MET A 1 -11.77 -11.78 9.16
C MET A 1 -10.55 -12.65 9.49
N SER A 2 -9.52 -12.16 10.18
CA SER A 2 -8.28 -12.94 10.44
C SER A 2 -8.43 -14.18 11.33
N SER A 3 -9.41 -14.24 12.24
CA SER A 3 -9.55 -15.38 13.16
C SER A 3 -10.02 -16.68 12.48
N LYS A 4 -10.66 -16.61 11.30
CA LYS A 4 -11.08 -17.82 10.57
C LYS A 4 -9.94 -18.45 9.77
N VAL A 5 -8.98 -17.63 9.32
CA VAL A 5 -7.84 -18.07 8.50
C VAL A 5 -6.86 -18.93 9.30
N ILE A 6 -6.59 -18.56 10.55
CA ILE A 6 -5.69 -19.31 11.45
C ILE A 6 -6.28 -20.68 11.81
N LYS A 7 -7.62 -20.78 11.85
CA LYS A 7 -8.32 -22.03 12.20
C LYS A 7 -8.26 -23.08 11.10
N ASN A 8 -8.17 -22.68 9.83
CA ASN A 8 -8.00 -23.60 8.71
C ASN A 8 -6.58 -24.18 8.67
N LEU A 9 -5.55 -23.37 8.92
CA LEU A 9 -4.14 -23.80 8.92
C LEU A 9 -3.76 -24.85 9.99
N THR A 10 -4.66 -25.20 10.91
CA THR A 10 -4.43 -26.22 11.96
C THR A 10 -5.14 -27.55 11.64
N GLY A 11 -5.77 -27.67 10.47
CA GLY A 11 -6.37 -28.90 9.97
C GLY A 11 -5.32 -29.88 9.43
N SER A 12 -5.52 -31.17 9.71
CA SER A 12 -4.66 -32.29 9.34
C SER A 12 -4.38 -32.39 7.83
N GLU A 13 -3.17 -32.84 7.48
CA GLU A 13 -2.53 -32.93 6.15
C GLU A 13 -3.27 -33.73 5.03
N ASP A 14 -4.55 -34.08 5.18
CA ASP A 14 -5.29 -34.94 4.25
C ASP A 14 -6.40 -34.25 3.42
N GLU A 15 -6.58 -32.93 3.52
CA GLU A 15 -7.49 -32.17 2.65
C GLU A 15 -6.71 -31.36 1.62
N ALA A 16 -6.26 -32.04 0.55
CA ALA A 16 -5.50 -31.46 -0.56
C ALA A 16 -6.26 -30.40 -1.40
N ASP A 17 -7.50 -30.06 -1.01
CA ASP A 17 -8.31 -28.98 -1.56
C ASP A 17 -8.73 -27.99 -0.44
N GLU A 18 -7.85 -27.68 0.51
CA GLU A 18 -8.00 -26.48 1.32
C GLU A 18 -7.96 -25.26 0.40
N ILE A 19 -9.15 -24.76 0.04
CA ILE A 19 -9.39 -23.59 -0.78
C ILE A 19 -8.58 -22.43 -0.19
N LEU A 20 -7.42 -22.15 -0.78
CA LEU A 20 -6.68 -20.95 -0.48
C LEU A 20 -7.60 -19.77 -0.83
N PRO A 21 -7.81 -18.83 0.10
CA PRO A 21 -8.62 -17.67 -0.19
C PRO A 21 -8.01 -16.93 -1.39
N GLU A 22 -8.86 -16.50 -2.31
CA GLU A 22 -8.43 -15.69 -3.45
C GLU A 22 -7.71 -14.44 -2.94
N LEU A 23 -6.53 -14.18 -3.52
CA LEU A 23 -5.66 -13.06 -3.12
C LEU A 23 -6.33 -11.69 -3.31
N ALA A 24 -7.24 -11.62 -4.28
CA ALA A 24 -7.90 -10.41 -4.76
C ALA A 24 -9.31 -10.77 -5.23
N ILE A 25 -10.28 -9.90 -4.94
CA ILE A 25 -11.68 -10.08 -5.41
C ILE A 25 -11.74 -9.85 -6.93
N ASN A 26 -10.93 -8.92 -7.45
CA ASN A 26 -10.78 -8.65 -8.88
C ASN A 26 -9.31 -8.50 -9.25
N TRP A 27 -8.64 -9.63 -9.52
CA TRP A 27 -7.20 -9.66 -9.77
C TRP A 27 -6.76 -8.74 -10.92
N GLU A 28 -7.53 -8.62 -12.00
CA GLU A 28 -7.10 -7.82 -13.16
C GLU A 28 -7.09 -6.32 -12.84
N GLU A 29 -8.14 -5.83 -12.16
CA GLU A 29 -8.25 -4.44 -11.71
C GLU A 29 -7.24 -4.13 -10.60
N ASP A 30 -7.11 -5.02 -9.62
CA ASP A 30 -6.15 -4.85 -8.52
C ASP A 30 -4.71 -4.83 -9.04
N LYS A 31 -4.40 -5.67 -10.04
CA LYS A 31 -3.07 -5.69 -10.69
C LYS A 31 -2.78 -4.39 -11.44
N GLU A 32 -3.74 -3.86 -12.19
CA GLU A 32 -3.59 -2.57 -12.89
C GLU A 32 -3.32 -1.46 -11.87
N PHE A 33 -4.11 -1.39 -10.80
CA PHE A 33 -3.90 -0.46 -9.70
C PHE A 33 -2.50 -0.56 -9.08
N PHE A 34 -2.03 -1.79 -8.78
CA PHE A 34 -0.69 -2.01 -8.22
C PHE A 34 0.43 -1.54 -9.15
N GLN A 35 0.29 -1.76 -10.46
CA GLN A 35 1.27 -1.32 -11.43
C GLN A 35 1.30 0.21 -11.53
N ASP A 36 0.13 0.84 -11.55
CA ASP A 36 0.00 2.29 -11.66
C ASP A 36 0.53 3.00 -10.42
N ILE A 37 0.11 2.60 -9.21
CA ILE A 37 0.57 3.25 -7.98
C ILE A 37 2.08 3.11 -7.83
N TYR A 38 2.65 1.96 -8.18
CA TYR A 38 4.10 1.75 -8.18
C TYR A 38 4.80 2.71 -9.15
N ASN A 39 4.34 2.76 -10.40
CA ASN A 39 4.93 3.61 -11.43
C ASN A 39 4.85 5.10 -11.06
N PHE A 40 3.69 5.55 -10.56
CA PHE A 40 3.51 6.94 -10.10
C PHE A 40 4.36 7.27 -8.88
N THR A 41 4.48 6.34 -7.92
CA THR A 41 5.32 6.53 -6.73
C THR A 41 6.80 6.70 -7.12
N VAL A 42 7.31 5.86 -8.02
CA VAL A 42 8.69 5.94 -8.49
C VAL A 42 8.93 7.22 -9.30
N ALA A 43 7.99 7.60 -10.18
CA ALA A 43 8.11 8.79 -11.00
C ALA A 43 8.10 10.09 -10.18
N SER A 44 7.30 10.12 -9.10
CA SER A 44 7.13 11.31 -8.25
C SER A 44 8.03 11.32 -7.00
N GLU A 45 8.87 10.30 -6.79
CA GLU A 45 9.66 10.14 -5.57
C GLU A 45 10.46 11.40 -5.21
N LYS A 46 11.16 11.97 -6.20
CA LYS A 46 12.00 13.14 -5.98
C LYS A 46 11.19 14.37 -5.57
N GLU A 47 10.13 14.67 -6.32
CA GLU A 47 9.27 15.83 -6.08
C GLU A 47 8.60 15.75 -4.72
N TYR A 48 7.99 14.61 -4.40
CA TYR A 48 7.30 14.43 -3.13
C TYR A 48 8.26 14.34 -1.96
N SER A 49 9.46 13.79 -2.14
CA SER A 49 10.49 13.82 -1.12
C SER A 49 10.94 15.25 -0.78
N GLU A 50 11.09 16.11 -1.80
CA GLU A 50 11.42 17.53 -1.58
C GLU A 50 10.27 18.26 -0.88
N LEU A 51 9.03 17.99 -1.28
CA LEU A 51 7.83 18.55 -0.65
C LEU A 51 7.70 18.14 0.83
N ILE A 52 7.92 16.85 1.13
CA ILE A 52 7.92 16.32 2.50
C ILE A 52 9.02 17.00 3.31
N ALA A 53 10.26 17.07 2.80
CA ALA A 53 11.37 17.73 3.50
C ALA A 53 11.08 19.22 3.78
N ASN A 54 10.49 19.94 2.83
CA ASN A 54 10.13 21.35 2.99
C ASN A 54 9.01 21.59 4.02
N THR A 55 8.08 20.65 4.13
CA THR A 55 6.96 20.74 5.10
C THR A 55 7.40 20.32 6.50
N THR A 56 8.42 19.47 6.58
CA THR A 56 8.88 18.80 7.80
C THR A 56 10.02 19.58 8.46
N LYS A 57 9.85 20.90 8.67
CA LYS A 57 10.89 21.80 9.21
C LYS A 57 11.39 21.47 10.63
N ASN A 58 10.62 20.71 11.41
CA ASN A 58 10.94 20.37 12.80
C ASN A 58 11.15 18.87 13.06
N TRP A 59 10.98 18.03 12.04
CA TRP A 59 11.23 16.60 12.14
C TRP A 59 12.54 16.36 11.41
N ASP A 60 13.48 15.74 12.12
CA ASP A 60 14.77 15.36 11.57
C ASP A 60 14.51 14.35 10.45
N VAL A 61 14.47 14.80 9.19
CA VAL A 61 14.07 13.99 8.02
C VAL A 61 14.98 12.76 7.88
N GLU A 62 16.20 12.84 8.41
CA GLU A 62 17.15 11.73 8.51
C GLU A 62 16.73 10.63 9.51
N ARG A 63 15.79 10.90 10.42
CA ARG A 63 15.26 9.93 11.40
C ARG A 63 13.96 9.27 10.96
N ILE A 64 13.34 9.73 9.89
CA ILE A 64 12.17 9.07 9.33
C ILE A 64 12.65 7.75 8.74
N ALA A 65 12.08 6.63 9.19
CA ALA A 65 12.45 5.34 8.63
C ALA A 65 12.16 5.35 7.12
N LEU A 66 13.03 4.72 6.33
CA LEU A 66 12.86 4.67 4.86
C LEU A 66 11.46 4.20 4.46
N THR A 67 10.90 3.25 5.22
CA THR A 67 9.54 2.74 5.04
C THR A 67 8.47 3.83 5.19
N ASP A 68 8.56 4.68 6.21
CA ASP A 68 7.62 5.78 6.43
C ASP A 68 7.70 6.82 5.30
N ARG A 69 8.92 7.12 4.82
CA ARG A 69 9.11 8.00 3.66
C ARG A 69 8.44 7.42 2.40
N VAL A 70 8.59 6.12 2.15
CA VAL A 70 7.95 5.45 1.02
C VAL A 70 6.43 5.47 1.15
N ILE A 71 5.89 5.22 2.35
CA ILE A 71 4.44 5.29 2.62
C ILE A 71 3.89 6.69 2.34
N LEU A 72 4.58 7.74 2.79
CA LEU A 72 4.17 9.12 2.55
C LEU A 72 4.16 9.49 1.07
N ILE A 73 5.17 9.05 0.32
CA ILE A 73 5.25 9.29 -1.13
C ILE A 73 4.12 8.54 -1.83
N MET A 74 3.87 7.27 -1.49
CA MET A 74 2.76 6.49 -2.05
C MET A 74 1.41 7.14 -1.76
N ALA A 75 1.18 7.61 -0.54
CA ALA A 75 -0.07 8.29 -0.17
C ALA A 75 -0.28 9.59 -0.97
N LEU A 76 0.77 10.37 -1.21
CA LEU A 76 0.70 11.56 -2.06
C LEU A 76 0.42 11.18 -3.53
N SER A 77 1.09 10.15 -4.04
CA SER A 77 0.84 9.63 -5.38
C SER A 77 -0.60 9.13 -5.54
N GLU A 78 -1.15 8.49 -4.52
CA GLU A 78 -2.54 8.04 -4.50
C GLU A 78 -3.51 9.23 -4.58
N MET A 79 -3.32 10.23 -3.71
CA MET A 79 -4.18 11.41 -3.64
C MET A 79 -4.18 12.26 -4.91
N VAL A 80 -3.06 12.29 -5.64
CA VAL A 80 -2.91 13.12 -6.85
C VAL A 80 -3.41 12.38 -8.10
N ASN A 81 -3.13 11.09 -8.23
CA ASN A 81 -3.35 10.35 -9.47
C ASN A 81 -4.66 9.53 -9.46
N PHE A 82 -5.23 9.22 -8.30
CA PHE A 82 -6.41 8.37 -8.19
C PHE A 82 -7.63 9.14 -7.69
N SER A 83 -8.29 9.84 -8.63
CA SER A 83 -9.52 10.61 -8.34
C SER A 83 -10.71 9.77 -7.85
N SER A 84 -10.70 8.46 -8.09
CA SER A 84 -11.69 7.50 -7.61
C SER A 84 -11.54 7.18 -6.12
N ILE A 85 -10.36 7.43 -5.53
CA ILE A 85 -10.09 7.13 -4.13
C ILE A 85 -10.25 8.42 -3.30
N PRO A 86 -11.17 8.44 -2.32
CA PRO A 86 -11.32 9.61 -1.47
C PRO A 86 -10.04 9.87 -0.67
N THR A 87 -9.55 11.11 -0.67
CA THR A 87 -8.32 11.52 0.07
C THR A 87 -8.33 11.17 1.56
N LYS A 88 -9.51 11.01 2.17
CA LYS A 88 -9.66 10.57 3.57
C LYS A 88 -9.26 9.11 3.79
N VAL A 89 -9.32 8.29 2.75
CA VAL A 89 -8.92 6.87 2.78
C VAL A 89 -7.41 6.78 2.65
N SER A 90 -6.80 7.53 1.72
CA SER A 90 -5.34 7.54 1.49
C SER A 90 -4.52 8.08 2.67
N ILE A 91 -5.12 8.87 3.57
CA ILE A 91 -4.47 9.42 4.77
C ILE A 91 -4.57 8.46 5.98
N LYS A 92 -5.51 7.51 5.96
CA LYS A 92 -5.88 6.69 7.13
C LYS A 92 -5.02 5.44 7.26
#